data_AF-A0A7W1LBB7-F1
#
_entry.id   AF-A0A7W1LBB7-F1
#
_cell.length_a   1.000
_cell.length_b   1.000
_cell.length_c   1.000
_cell.angle_alpha   90.00
_cell.angle_beta   90.00
_cell.angle_gamma   90.00
#
_symmetry.space_group_name_H-M   'P 1'
#
loop_
_entity.id
_entity.type
_entity.pdbx_description
1 polymer ?
#
loop_
_entity_poly.entity_id
_entity_poly.type
_entity_poly.pdbx_seq_one_letter_code
_entity_poly.pdbx_strand_id
1 'polypeptide(L)'
;MEKSLSTDLEKASSVPYFLWDEPMTVAELKRRLTSASATEQTRLLAKTLREARDTDVWKFTTPREVWNRWNEIAPMLGRRREFWKFLFEAWEKEGLLG
;
A
#
# COMPACT_ATOMS: atom_id res chain seq x y z
N MET A 1 10.55 20.89 11.74
CA MET A 1 10.59 19.49 12.23
C MET A 1 11.17 18.66 11.11
N GLU A 2 12.39 18.17 11.29
CA GLU A 2 13.02 17.27 10.33
C GLU A 2 12.24 15.94 10.34
N LYS A 3 11.56 15.63 9.24
CA LYS A 3 10.78 14.40 9.11
C LYS A 3 11.75 13.26 8.82
N SER A 4 12.30 12.64 9.86
CA SER A 4 13.14 11.46 9.70
C SER A 4 12.30 10.27 9.23
N LEU A 5 12.78 9.57 8.19
CA LEU A 5 12.22 8.30 7.74
C LEU A 5 12.30 7.26 8.87
N SER A 6 11.28 6.41 8.97
CA SER A 6 11.16 5.42 10.03
C SER A 6 10.62 4.09 9.53
N THR A 7 11.12 3.02 10.14
CA THR A 7 10.57 1.66 10.05
C THR A 7 9.49 1.38 11.10
N ASP A 8 9.31 2.28 12.07
CA ASP A 8 8.19 2.22 13.02
C ASP A 8 6.93 2.79 12.34
N LEU A 9 6.18 1.87 11.73
CA LEU A 9 4.95 2.15 11.00
C LEU A 9 3.71 2.17 11.91
N GLU A 10 3.86 1.92 13.22
CA GLU A 10 2.78 2.04 14.20
C GLU A 10 2.71 3.45 14.77
N LYS A 11 3.85 4.15 14.83
CA LYS A 11 3.91 5.54 15.27
C LYS A 11 3.30 6.49 14.23
N ALA A 12 2.13 7.02 14.56
CA ALA A 12 1.32 7.91 13.72
C ALA A 12 2.07 9.13 13.14
N SER A 13 3.05 9.67 13.87
CA SER A 13 3.84 10.84 13.45
C SER A 13 5.10 10.50 12.65
N SER A 14 5.46 9.23 12.55
CA SER A 14 6.60 8.76 11.74
C SER A 14 6.31 8.90 10.26
N VAL A 15 7.34 9.20 9.45
CA VAL A 15 7.26 9.08 8.00
C VAL A 15 7.70 7.66 7.59
N PRO A 16 6.87 6.87 6.90
CA PRO A 16 7.27 5.55 6.43
C PRO A 16 8.53 5.62 5.57
N TYR A 17 9.47 4.70 5.81
CA TYR A 17 10.76 4.66 5.10
C TYR A 17 10.64 4.64 3.57
N PHE A 18 9.51 4.16 3.04
CA PHE A 18 9.24 4.05 1.61
C PHE A 18 8.61 5.30 0.97
N LEU A 19 8.35 6.36 1.76
CA LEU A 19 7.79 7.64 1.29
C LEU A 19 8.83 8.76 1.25
N TRP A 20 10.07 8.45 0.90
CA TRP A 20 11.18 9.41 0.88
C TRP A 20 11.03 10.51 -0.19
N ASP A 21 10.35 10.22 -1.29
CA ASP A 21 10.09 11.14 -2.40
C ASP A 21 8.85 12.02 -2.18
N GLU A 22 7.86 11.53 -1.43
CA GLU A 22 6.64 12.26 -1.07
C GLU A 22 6.35 12.14 0.45
N PRO A 23 7.10 12.85 1.32
CA PRO A 23 7.06 12.62 2.76
C PRO A 23 5.72 12.95 3.44
N MET A 24 5.01 11.91 3.85
CA MET A 24 3.79 11.97 4.66
C MET A 24 3.89 11.05 5.88
N THR A 25 3.24 11.41 6.98
CA THR A 25 3.26 10.57 8.18
C THR A 25 2.39 9.33 7.99
N VAL A 26 2.56 8.31 8.84
CA VAL A 26 1.68 7.14 8.89
C VAL A 26 0.21 7.56 8.98
N ALA A 27 -0.11 8.52 9.86
CA ALA A 27 -1.46 9.03 10.02
C ALA A 27 -1.99 9.72 8.75
N GLU A 28 -1.14 10.49 8.08
CA GLU A 28 -1.49 11.16 6.83
C GLU A 28 -1.77 10.15 5.71
N LEU A 29 -0.90 9.16 5.54
CA LEU A 29 -1.06 8.12 4.52
C LEU A 29 -2.36 7.33 4.77
N LYS A 30 -2.59 6.86 6.01
CA LYS A 30 -3.82 6.15 6.38
C LYS A 30 -5.07 6.99 6.10
N ARG A 31 -5.04 8.27 6.43
CA ARG A 31 -6.16 9.18 6.16
C ARG A 31 -6.41 9.35 4.67
N ARG A 32 -5.36 9.55 3.85
CA ARG A 32 -5.53 9.72 2.40
C ARG A 32 -6.00 8.44 1.71
N LEU A 33 -5.56 7.27 2.16
CA LEU A 33 -6.02 5.99 1.64
C LEU A 33 -7.53 5.78 1.84
N THR A 34 -8.14 6.43 2.83
CA THR A 34 -9.58 6.30 3.10
C THR A 34 -10.42 7.50 2.62
N SER A 35 -9.87 8.72 2.65
CA SER A 35 -10.65 9.94 2.45
C SER A 35 -10.29 10.74 1.20
N ALA A 36 -9.23 10.39 0.47
CA ALA A 36 -8.87 11.08 -0.76
C ALA A 36 -9.80 10.68 -1.92
N SER A 37 -9.64 11.34 -3.08
CA SER A 37 -10.34 10.92 -4.31
C SER A 37 -9.97 9.49 -4.68
N ALA A 38 -10.85 8.78 -5.40
CA ALA A 38 -10.61 7.40 -5.82
C ALA A 38 -9.26 7.25 -6.55
N THR A 39 -8.94 8.19 -7.45
CA THR A 39 -7.66 8.24 -8.17
C THR A 39 -6.46 8.36 -7.24
N GLU A 40 -6.53 9.23 -6.24
CA GLU A 40 -5.43 9.44 -5.29
C GLU A 40 -5.26 8.23 -4.37
N GLN A 41 -6.36 7.62 -3.92
CA GLN A 41 -6.32 6.38 -3.17
C GLN A 41 -5.66 5.25 -3.99
N THR A 42 -6.05 5.07 -5.26
CA THR A 42 -5.46 4.04 -6.13
C THR A 42 -3.96 4.29 -6.31
N ARG A 43 -3.56 5.55 -6.52
CA ARG A 43 -2.15 5.95 -6.66
C ARG A 43 -1.32 5.63 -5.40
N LEU A 44 -1.82 6.01 -4.23
CA LEU A 44 -1.13 5.79 -2.95
C LEU A 44 -1.09 4.30 -2.58
N LEU A 45 -2.16 3.57 -2.87
CA LEU A 45 -2.21 2.12 -2.66
C LEU A 45 -1.21 1.41 -3.56
N ALA A 46 -1.16 1.73 -4.86
CA ALA A 46 -0.17 1.21 -5.78
C ALA A 46 1.27 1.54 -5.33
N LYS A 47 1.53 2.77 -4.89
CA LYS A 47 2.84 3.18 -4.35
C LYS A 47 3.22 2.32 -3.13
N THR A 48 2.29 2.11 -2.21
CA THR A 48 2.52 1.27 -1.02
C THR A 48 2.90 -0.15 -1.42
N LEU A 49 2.19 -0.77 -2.37
CA LEU A 49 2.51 -2.11 -2.88
C LEU A 49 3.87 -2.20 -3.60
N ARG A 50 4.32 -1.12 -4.25
CA ARG A 50 5.61 -1.11 -4.93
C ARG A 50 6.78 -1.00 -3.96
N GLU A 51 6.68 -0.05 -3.03
CA GLU A 51 7.84 0.44 -2.29
C GLU A 51 7.95 -0.16 -0.87
N ALA A 52 6.83 -0.57 -0.27
CA ALA A 52 6.86 -1.20 1.05
C ALA A 52 7.29 -2.68 0.96
N ARG A 53 7.81 -3.21 2.07
CA ARG A 53 8.02 -4.65 2.26
C ARG A 53 6.66 -5.33 2.24
N ASP A 54 6.61 -6.55 1.71
CA ASP A 54 5.35 -7.27 1.48
C ASP A 54 4.49 -7.38 2.75
N THR A 55 5.13 -7.59 3.91
CA THR A 55 4.46 -7.68 5.21
C THR A 55 3.99 -6.35 5.77
N ASP A 56 4.67 -5.24 5.42
CA ASP A 56 4.35 -3.90 5.90
C ASP A 56 3.19 -3.26 5.13
N VAL A 57 2.90 -3.72 3.91
CA VAL A 57 1.74 -3.26 3.11
C VAL A 57 0.44 -3.40 3.91
N TRP A 58 0.29 -4.48 4.66
CA TRP A 58 -0.94 -4.79 5.41
C TRP A 58 -1.20 -3.88 6.61
N LYS A 59 -0.27 -2.99 6.95
CA LYS A 59 -0.50 -1.93 7.94
C LYS A 59 -1.34 -0.78 7.37
N PHE A 60 -1.51 -0.72 6.05
CA PHE A 60 -2.19 0.38 5.34
C PHE A 60 -3.41 -0.06 4.52
N THR A 61 -3.56 -1.35 4.27
CA THR A 61 -4.65 -1.93 3.47
C THR A 61 -4.85 -3.39 3.82
N THR A 62 -5.88 -4.02 3.28
CA THR A 62 -6.11 -5.46 3.36
C THR A 62 -5.95 -6.15 2.00
N PRO A 63 -5.64 -7.46 1.96
CA PRO A 63 -5.63 -8.22 0.71
C PRO A 63 -6.92 -8.07 -0.11
N ARG A 64 -8.07 -8.07 0.55
CA ARG A 64 -9.40 -7.93 -0.08
C ARG A 64 -9.59 -6.55 -0.73
N GLU A 65 -9.19 -5.47 -0.06
CA GLU A 65 -9.26 -4.12 -0.62
C GLU A 65 -8.41 -3.97 -1.89
N VAL A 66 -7.21 -4.54 -1.87
CA VAL A 66 -6.31 -4.52 -3.03
C VAL A 66 -6.92 -5.34 -4.17
N TRP A 67 -7.41 -6.55 -3.88
CA TRP A 67 -7.98 -7.43 -4.89
C TRP A 67 -9.21 -6.82 -5.57
N ASN A 68 -10.10 -6.20 -4.80
CA ASN A 68 -11.27 -5.50 -5.33
C ASN A 68 -10.92 -4.36 -6.30
N ARG A 69 -9.71 -3.79 -6.18
CA ARG A 69 -9.20 -2.68 -7.01
C ARG A 69 -8.09 -3.11 -7.96
N TRP A 70 -7.89 -4.42 -8.12
CA TRP A 70 -6.73 -4.96 -8.81
C TRP A 70 -6.59 -4.45 -10.24
N ASN A 71 -7.70 -4.33 -10.98
CA ASN A 71 -7.71 -3.82 -12.35
C ASN A 71 -7.16 -2.38 -12.47
N GLU A 72 -7.34 -1.55 -11.44
CA GLU A 72 -6.84 -0.17 -11.41
C GLU A 72 -5.38 -0.11 -10.93
N ILE A 73 -5.02 -0.94 -9.95
CA ILE A 73 -3.71 -0.92 -9.28
C ILE A 73 -2.65 -1.62 -10.13
N ALA A 74 -2.96 -2.79 -10.71
CA ALA A 74 -1.99 -3.65 -11.38
C ALA A 74 -1.19 -2.96 -12.50
N PRO A 75 -1.78 -2.09 -13.35
CA PRO A 75 -1.02 -1.33 -14.35
C PRO A 75 0.06 -0.42 -13.73
N MET A 76 -0.13 0.03 -12.49
CA MET A 76 0.75 0.98 -11.80
C MET A 76 1.92 0.30 -11.06
N LEU A 77 1.90 -1.02 -10.90
CA LEU A 77 2.84 -1.78 -10.06
C LEU A 77 4.20 -2.06 -10.71
N GLY A 78 4.31 -1.90 -12.04
CA GLY A 78 5.56 -2.17 -12.77
C GLY A 78 6.11 -3.56 -12.48
N ARG A 79 7.40 -3.64 -12.07
CA ARG A 79 8.09 -4.92 -11.81
C ARG A 79 7.48 -5.75 -10.66
N ARG A 80 6.75 -5.12 -9.74
CA ARG A 80 6.14 -5.81 -8.59
C ARG A 80 4.80 -6.46 -8.94
N ARG A 81 4.25 -6.16 -10.12
CA ARG A 81 2.95 -6.67 -10.57
C ARG A 81 2.86 -8.19 -10.53
N GLU A 82 3.81 -8.90 -11.13
CA GLU A 82 3.73 -10.37 -11.27
C GLU A 82 3.89 -11.08 -9.92
N PHE A 83 4.70 -10.53 -9.01
CA PHE A 83 4.78 -11.01 -7.62
C PHE A 83 3.43 -10.93 -6.91
N TRP A 84 2.79 -9.75 -6.95
CA TRP A 84 1.48 -9.56 -6.31
C TRP A 84 0.39 -10.39 -6.98
N LYS A 85 0.41 -10.47 -8.31
CA LYS A 85 -0.53 -11.31 -9.07
C LYS A 85 -0.46 -12.76 -8.63
N PHE A 86 0.75 -13.32 -8.58
CA PHE A 86 0.99 -14.70 -8.12
C PHE A 86 0.42 -14.93 -6.71
N LEU A 87 0.67 -13.99 -5.78
CA LEU A 87 0.19 -14.10 -4.40
C LEU A 87 -1.35 -14.04 -4.31
N PHE A 88 -1.98 -13.09 -5.00
CA PHE A 88 -3.43 -12.96 -4.97
C PHE A 88 -4.15 -14.13 -5.66
N GLU A 89 -3.64 -14.62 -6.79
CA GLU A 89 -4.20 -15.82 -7.45
C GLU A 89 -4.09 -17.06 -6.57
N ALA A 90 -3.03 -17.19 -5.76
CA ALA A 90 -2.93 -18.27 -4.78
C ALA A 90 -3.95 -18.10 -3.65
N TRP A 91 -4.08 -16.91 -3.10
CA TRP A 91 -5.06 -16.63 -2.04
C TRP A 91 -6.51 -16.78 -2.48
N GLU A 92 -6.83 -16.43 -3.73
CA GLU A 92 -8.15 -16.64 -4.30
C GLU A 92 -8.49 -18.14 -4.38
N LYS A 93 -7.55 -18.96 -4.87
CA LYS A 93 -7.73 -20.42 -4.96
C LYS A 93 -7.92 -21.08 -3.59
N GLU A 94 -7.24 -20.58 -2.58
CA GLU A 94 -7.33 -21.07 -1.19
C GLU A 94 -8.52 -20.47 -0.40
N GLY A 95 -9.32 -19.60 -1.02
CA GLY A 95 -10.46 -18.95 -0.35
C GLY A 95 -10.08 -17.92 0.72
N LEU A 96 -8.83 -17.44 0.72
CA LEU A 96 -8.28 -16.50 1.71
C LEU A 96 -8.62 -15.02 1.42
N LEU A 97 -9.30 -14.75 0.31
CA LEU A 97 -9.85 -13.43 -0.03
C LEU A 97 -11.31 -13.27 0.43
N GLY A 98 -11.84 -14.24 1.18
CA GLY A 98 -13.18 -14.32 1.78
C GLY A 98 -13.40 -13.41 2.97
#